data_AF-A0A3D5RLR1-F1
#
_entry.id   AF-A0A3D5RLR1-F1
#
_cell.length_a   1.000
_cell.length_b   1.000
_cell.length_c   1.000
_cell.angle_alpha   90.00
_cell.angle_beta   90.00
_cell.angle_gamma   90.00
#
_symmetry.space_group_name_H-M   'P 1'
#
loop_
_entity.id
_entity.type
_entity.pdbx_description
1 polymer ?
#
loop_
_entity_poly.entity_id
_entity_poly.type
_entity_poly.pdbx_seq_one_letter_code
_entity_poly.pdbx_strand_id
1 'polypeptide(L)'
;MIEYFFLHEIRHYFQYQMVEDYQAGKETIVKKQHIENWQKDYNSYILPNNQDGSTNDEYFFQSIEIDAFVYSYATMKYKYKNVDDLYVPKQYNQFFYDMVDKVVNIFDKQGL
;
A
#
# COMPACT_ATOMS: atom_id res chain seq x y z
N MET A 1 -6.15 14.97 -2.30
CA MET A 1 -7.24 13.98 -2.14
C MET A 1 -7.38 13.05 -3.34
N ILE A 2 -7.73 13.53 -4.53
CA ILE A 2 -7.91 12.65 -5.72
C ILE A 2 -6.60 11.96 -6.15
N GLU A 3 -5.48 12.70 -6.22
CA GLU A 3 -4.19 12.10 -6.58
C GLU A 3 -3.73 11.03 -5.58
N TYR A 4 -3.93 11.27 -4.29
CA TYR A 4 -3.64 10.30 -3.23
C TYR A 4 -4.43 8.99 -3.42
N PHE A 5 -5.73 9.11 -3.69
CA PHE A 5 -6.59 7.97 -4.01
C PHE A 5 -6.10 7.23 -5.27
N PHE A 6 -5.80 7.94 -6.36
CA PHE A 6 -5.29 7.28 -7.56
C PHE A 6 -3.95 6.59 -7.35
N LEU A 7 -3.04 7.16 -6.55
CA LEU A 7 -1.78 6.51 -6.22
C LEU A 7 -1.97 5.21 -5.43
N HIS A 8 -2.97 5.17 -4.55
CA HIS A 8 -3.35 3.97 -3.81
C HIS A 8 -3.86 2.88 -4.78
N GLU A 9 -4.80 3.22 -5.68
CA GLU A 9 -5.32 2.27 -6.66
C GLU A 9 -4.28 1.81 -7.70
N ILE A 10 -3.37 2.71 -8.13
CA ILE A 10 -2.24 2.36 -9.00
C ILE A 10 -1.32 1.37 -8.30
N ARG A 11 -1.13 1.50 -6.98
CA ARG A 11 -0.32 0.55 -6.22
C ARG A 11 -0.98 -0.82 -6.19
N HIS A 12 -2.30 -0.91 -6.02
CA HIS A 12 -3.02 -2.18 -6.15
C HIS A 12 -2.89 -2.80 -7.54
N TYR A 13 -2.98 -2.00 -8.60
CA TYR A 13 -2.76 -2.50 -9.95
C TYR A 13 -1.35 -3.07 -10.13
N PHE A 14 -0.33 -2.37 -9.64
CA PHE A 14 1.05 -2.86 -9.66
C PHE A 14 1.22 -4.17 -8.87
N GLN A 15 0.67 -4.25 -7.66
CA GLN A 15 0.72 -5.45 -6.82
C GLN A 15 0.07 -6.64 -7.53
N TYR A 16 -1.10 -6.43 -8.14
CA TYR A 16 -1.81 -7.45 -8.91
C TYR A 16 -0.96 -7.97 -10.07
N GLN A 17 -0.38 -7.07 -10.87
CA GLN A 17 0.49 -7.46 -11.99
C GLN A 17 1.70 -8.28 -11.52
N MET A 18 2.33 -7.91 -10.40
CA MET A 18 3.45 -8.68 -9.83
C MET A 18 3.03 -10.08 -9.38
N VAL A 19 1.81 -10.24 -8.85
CA VAL A 19 1.25 -11.55 -8.50
C VAL A 19 0.97 -12.38 -9.75
N GLU A 20 0.38 -11.80 -10.81
CA GLU A 20 0.15 -12.50 -12.08
C GLU A 20 1.46 -12.95 -12.73
N ASP A 21 2.45 -12.07 -12.79
CA ASP A 21 3.76 -12.38 -13.36
C ASP A 21 4.46 -13.50 -12.57
N TYR A 22 4.39 -13.46 -11.23
CA TYR A 22 4.90 -14.53 -10.37
C TYR A 22 4.19 -15.87 -10.61
N GLN A 23 2.86 -15.88 -10.73
CA GLN A 23 2.08 -17.09 -11.01
C GLN A 23 2.39 -17.67 -12.40
N ALA A 24 2.72 -16.81 -13.36
CA ALA A 24 3.17 -17.21 -14.70
C ALA A 24 4.64 -17.68 -14.75
N GLY A 25 5.35 -17.70 -13.61
CA GLY A 25 6.76 -18.12 -13.52
C GLY A 25 7.74 -17.10 -14.10
N LYS A 26 7.33 -15.83 -14.25
CA LYS A 26 8.22 -14.75 -14.72
C LYS A 26 9.08 -14.22 -13.57
N GLU A 27 10.23 -13.66 -13.92
CA GLU A 27 11.03 -12.88 -12.97
C GLU A 27 10.30 -11.58 -12.61
N THR A 28 10.37 -11.19 -11.35
CA THR A 28 9.71 -9.98 -10.83
C THR A 28 10.72 -9.09 -10.12
N ILE A 29 10.48 -7.78 -10.14
CA ILE A 29 11.35 -6.80 -9.47
C ILE A 29 11.14 -6.74 -7.95
N VAL A 30 10.05 -7.35 -7.46
CA VAL A 30 9.69 -7.38 -6.05
C VAL A 30 10.20 -8.68 -5.43
N LYS A 31 10.66 -8.63 -4.18
CA LYS A 31 11.08 -9.85 -3.48
C LYS A 31 9.90 -10.82 -3.35
N LYS A 32 10.16 -12.08 -3.68
CA LYS A 32 9.20 -13.20 -3.63
C LYS A 32 8.31 -13.18 -2.38
N GLN A 33 8.87 -12.98 -1.19
CA GLN A 33 8.11 -12.96 0.07
C GLN A 33 6.99 -11.91 0.09
N HIS A 34 7.19 -10.73 -0.49
CA HIS A 34 6.15 -9.70 -0.55
C HIS A 34 5.03 -10.09 -1.51
N ILE A 35 5.40 -10.64 -2.67
CA ILE A 35 4.41 -11.10 -3.67
C ILE A 35 3.57 -12.26 -3.11
N GLU A 36 4.19 -13.18 -2.38
CA GLU A 36 3.47 -14.28 -1.71
C GLU A 36 2.49 -13.78 -0.64
N ASN A 37 2.81 -12.68 0.06
CA ASN A 37 1.88 -12.06 1.00
C ASN A 37 0.71 -11.39 0.26
N TRP A 38 0.98 -10.64 -0.81
CA TRP A 38 -0.08 -10.04 -1.62
C TRP A 38 -0.99 -11.10 -2.25
N GLN A 39 -0.42 -12.19 -2.75
CA GLN A 39 -1.17 -13.30 -3.31
C GLN A 39 -2.10 -13.94 -2.27
N LYS A 40 -1.66 -14.09 -1.03
CA LYS A 40 -2.53 -14.59 0.06
C LYS A 40 -3.70 -13.66 0.28
N ASP A 41 -3.45 -12.36 0.38
CA ASP A 41 -4.50 -11.36 0.60
C ASP A 41 -5.51 -11.35 -0.56
N TYR A 42 -5.06 -11.41 -1.83
CA TYR A 42 -5.98 -11.49 -2.96
C TYR A 42 -6.85 -12.74 -2.96
N ASN A 43 -6.32 -13.88 -2.50
CA ASN A 43 -7.06 -15.14 -2.43
C ASN A 43 -8.06 -15.18 -1.27
N SER A 44 -7.85 -14.39 -0.22
CA SER A 44 -8.70 -14.33 0.97
C SER A 44 -9.04 -12.88 1.32
N TYR A 45 -9.45 -12.10 0.31
CA TYR A 45 -9.62 -10.67 0.45
C TYR A 45 -10.69 -10.32 1.48
N ILE A 46 -10.28 -9.51 2.46
CA ILE A 46 -11.15 -8.98 3.50
C ILE A 46 -11.73 -7.66 3.00
N LEU A 47 -13.04 -7.49 3.12
CA LEU A 47 -13.72 -6.26 2.71
C LEU A 47 -13.55 -5.15 3.77
N PRO A 48 -13.53 -3.87 3.36
CA PRO A 48 -13.38 -2.73 4.28
C PRO A 48 -14.57 -2.52 5.23
N ASN A 49 -15.73 -3.11 4.90
CA ASN A 49 -16.94 -3.01 5.71
C ASN A 49 -17.45 -4.40 6.08
N ASN A 50 -17.92 -4.54 7.31
CA ASN A 50 -18.71 -5.66 7.78
C ASN A 50 -20.09 -5.68 7.12
N GLN A 51 -20.82 -6.80 7.26
CA GLN A 51 -22.17 -6.94 6.70
C GLN A 51 -23.17 -5.90 7.24
N ASP A 52 -22.93 -5.37 8.44
CA ASP A 52 -23.75 -4.33 9.08
C ASP A 52 -23.35 -2.90 8.67
N GLY A 53 -22.37 -2.75 7.78
CA GLY A 53 -21.87 -1.45 7.30
C GLY A 53 -20.86 -0.77 8.23
N SER A 54 -20.49 -1.38 9.36
CA SER A 54 -19.38 -0.91 10.19
C SER A 54 -18.03 -1.18 9.51
N THR A 55 -17.01 -0.39 9.85
CA THR A 55 -15.64 -0.61 9.35
C THR A 55 -15.10 -1.94 9.87
N ASN A 56 -14.49 -2.71 8.97
CA ASN A 56 -13.75 -3.91 9.32
C ASN A 56 -12.27 -3.57 9.52
N ASP A 57 -11.80 -3.58 10.76
CA ASP A 57 -10.41 -3.22 11.06
C ASP A 57 -9.39 -4.21 10.46
N GLU A 58 -9.78 -5.47 10.25
CA GLU A 58 -8.92 -6.51 9.65
C GLU A 58 -8.51 -6.18 8.22
N TYR A 59 -9.36 -5.43 7.50
CA TYR A 59 -9.07 -4.93 6.16
C TYR A 59 -7.72 -4.22 6.08
N PHE A 60 -7.46 -3.33 7.04
CA PHE A 60 -6.26 -2.51 7.04
C PHE A 60 -5.00 -3.34 7.29
N PHE A 61 -5.10 -4.47 7.99
CA PHE A 61 -3.94 -5.32 8.26
C PHE A 61 -3.52 -6.20 7.07
N GLN A 62 -4.26 -6.17 5.97
CA GLN A 62 -3.84 -6.80 4.72
C GLN A 62 -2.57 -6.11 4.19
N SER A 63 -1.60 -6.91 3.75
CA SER A 63 -0.33 -6.42 3.22
C SER A 63 -0.49 -5.61 1.92
N ILE A 64 -1.51 -5.92 1.12
CA ILE A 64 -1.87 -5.12 -0.07
C ILE A 64 -2.30 -3.70 0.31
N GLU A 65 -3.08 -3.55 1.38
CA GLU A 65 -3.63 -2.26 1.82
C GLU A 65 -2.58 -1.38 2.47
N ILE A 66 -1.83 -1.94 3.41
CA ILE A 66 -0.81 -1.16 4.13
C ILE A 66 0.29 -0.66 3.18
N ASP A 67 0.70 -1.48 2.21
CA ASP A 67 1.67 -1.09 1.20
C ASP A 67 1.09 -0.02 0.24
N ALA A 68 -0.18 -0.10 -0.14
CA ALA A 68 -0.85 0.91 -0.94
C ALA A 68 -0.99 2.26 -0.23
N PHE A 69 -1.41 2.26 1.05
CA PHE A 69 -1.45 3.47 1.87
C PHE A 69 -0.06 4.08 2.10
N VAL A 70 0.94 3.26 2.44
CA VAL A 70 2.32 3.76 2.65
C VAL A 70 2.88 4.36 1.37
N TYR A 71 2.73 3.67 0.22
CA TYR A 71 3.25 4.15 -1.06
C TYR A 71 2.60 5.47 -1.47
N SER A 72 1.28 5.54 -1.43
CA SER A 72 0.53 6.74 -1.83
C SER A 72 0.84 7.92 -0.91
N TYR A 73 0.88 7.70 0.41
CA TYR A 73 1.19 8.77 1.37
C TYR A 73 2.64 9.24 1.25
N ALA A 74 3.60 8.32 1.13
CA ALA A 74 5.01 8.66 0.93
C ALA A 74 5.24 9.44 -0.36
N THR A 75 4.57 9.07 -1.45
CA THR A 75 4.65 9.79 -2.73
C THR A 75 4.11 11.21 -2.59
N MET A 76 2.95 11.38 -1.95
CA MET A 76 2.39 12.70 -1.69
C MET A 76 3.28 13.54 -0.78
N LYS A 77 3.80 12.95 0.31
CA LYS A 77 4.73 13.61 1.25
C LYS A 77 6.02 14.03 0.54
N TYR A 78 6.55 13.18 -0.33
CA TYR A 78 7.75 13.47 -1.11
C TYR A 78 7.55 14.67 -2.04
N LYS A 79 6.43 14.69 -2.78
CA LYS A 79 6.11 15.70 -3.78
C LYS A 79 5.70 17.04 -3.17
N TYR A 80 4.82 17.02 -2.16
CA TYR A 80 4.17 18.22 -1.63
C TYR A 80 4.71 18.68 -0.26
N LYS A 81 5.52 17.84 0.40
CA LYS A 81 6.11 18.04 1.74
C LYS A 81 5.07 18.07 2.87
N ASN A 82 4.07 18.95 2.80
CA ASN A 82 2.95 18.99 3.75
C ASN A 82 1.75 18.20 3.19
N VAL A 83 1.29 17.22 3.98
CA VAL A 83 0.19 16.32 3.63
C VAL A 83 -0.71 16.00 4.82
N ASP A 84 -0.77 16.90 5.82
CA ASP A 84 -1.47 16.68 7.08
C ASP A 84 -2.99 16.45 6.90
N ASP A 85 -3.55 16.94 5.78
CA ASP A 85 -4.96 16.78 5.42
C ASP A 85 -5.28 15.42 4.75
N LEU A 86 -4.28 14.58 4.49
CA LEU A 86 -4.51 13.25 3.90
C LEU A 86 -4.99 12.26 4.96
N TYR A 87 -5.96 11.44 4.58
CA TYR A 87 -6.48 10.36 5.41
C TYR A 87 -5.41 9.31 5.70
N VAL A 88 -5.23 8.96 6.97
CA VAL A 88 -4.42 7.83 7.44
C VAL A 88 -5.32 6.91 8.26
N PRO A 89 -5.39 5.60 7.96
CA PRO A 89 -6.11 4.65 8.79
C PRO A 89 -5.57 4.65 10.23
N LYS A 90 -6.47 4.81 11.20
CA LYS A 90 -6.12 4.93 12.63
C LYS A 90 -5.45 3.66 13.17
N GLN A 91 -5.71 2.52 12.53
CA GLN A 91 -5.22 1.19 12.87
C GLN A 91 -3.69 1.10 12.79
N TYR A 92 -3.04 1.90 11.92
CA TYR A 92 -1.61 1.77 11.65
C TYR A 92 -0.68 2.50 12.61
N ASN A 93 -1.19 3.44 13.42
CA ASN A 93 -0.42 4.16 14.44
C ASN A 93 0.96 4.70 13.96
N GLN A 94 1.96 4.76 14.86
CA GLN A 94 3.32 5.21 14.56
C GLN A 94 4.02 4.35 13.50
N PHE A 95 3.70 3.04 13.44
CA PHE A 95 4.29 2.12 12.49
C PHE A 95 4.10 2.58 11.03
N PHE A 96 2.95 3.20 10.72
CA PHE A 96 2.71 3.80 9.41
C PHE A 96 3.76 4.83 9.02
N TYR A 97 3.97 5.82 9.89
CA TYR A 97 4.85 6.94 9.62
C TYR A 97 6.31 6.50 9.52
N ASP A 98 6.71 5.52 10.32
CA ASP A 98 8.05 4.92 10.25
C ASP A 98 8.29 4.23 8.88
N MET A 99 7.27 3.63 8.28
CA MET A 99 7.35 3.06 6.93
C MET A 99 7.36 4.15 5.85
N VAL A 100 6.48 5.14 5.97
CA VAL A 100 6.44 6.30 5.08
C VAL A 100 7.81 6.97 5.01
N ASP A 101 8.44 7.22 6.16
CA ASP A 101 9.75 7.87 6.22
C ASP A 101 10.85 7.01 5.60
N LYS A 102 10.79 5.67 5.74
CA LYS A 102 11.71 4.77 5.03
C LYS A 102 11.56 4.90 3.51
N VAL A 103 10.33 4.98 3.01
CA VAL A 103 10.04 5.10 1.57
C VAL A 103 10.47 6.47 1.03
N VAL A 104 10.17 7.55 1.76
CA VAL A 104 10.64 8.91 1.43
C VAL A 104 12.17 8.95 1.34
N ASN A 105 12.87 8.36 2.31
CA ASN A 105 14.33 8.27 2.30
C ASN A 105 14.87 7.46 1.10
N ILE A 106 14.12 6.48 0.60
CA ILE A 106 14.50 5.74 -0.63
C ILE A 106 14.36 6.66 -1.84
N PHE A 107 13.28 7.43 -1.94
CA PHE A 107 13.09 8.39 -3.03
C PHE A 107 14.21 9.44 -3.07
N ASP A 108 14.56 10.01 -1.90
CA ASP A 108 15.67 10.97 -1.78
C ASP A 108 17.00 10.35 -2.27
N LYS A 109 17.31 9.12 -1.83
CA LYS A 109 18.55 8.42 -2.24
C LYS A 109 18.59 8.07 -3.73
N GLN A 110 17.44 7.92 -4.37
CA GLN A 110 17.32 7.66 -5.80
C GLN A 110 17.29 8.95 -6.64
N GLY A 111 17.23 10.13 -6.00
CA GLY A 111 17.16 11.41 -6.68
C GLY A 111 15.88 11.61 -7.49
N LEU A 112 14.76 11.08 -6.98
CA LEU A 112 13.42 11.23 -7.59
C LEU A 112 12.83 12.63 -7.43
#